data_AF-A0A2T7F5D6-F1
#
_entry.id   AF-A0A2T7F5D6-F1
#
_cell.length_a   1.000
_cell.length_b   1.000
_cell.length_c   1.000
_cell.angle_alpha   90.00
_cell.angle_beta   90.00
_cell.angle_gamma   90.00
#
_symmetry.space_group_name_H-M   'P 1'
#
loop_
_entity.id
_entity.type
_entity.pdbx_description
1 polymer ?
#
loop_
_entity_poly.entity_id
_entity_poly.type
_entity_poly.pdbx_seq_one_letter_code
_entity_poly.pdbx_strand_id
1 'polypeptide(L)'
;MEGNGAAAGGTRRPWSICRQSAGAPLAAAGSMSIRAVLDRVFSAVDASGPRPVLAIGNGDPTASACFRPPLEAEEAVVEALRSRKHNGYSPCVGVGTPVSSPAPVLPLVSLIHY
;
A
#
# COMPACT_ATOMS: atom_id res chain seq x y z
N MET A 1 34.43 -33.81 -47.12
CA MET A 1 33.53 -32.81 -47.72
C MET A 1 32.22 -33.51 -47.98
N GLU A 2 31.22 -33.27 -47.12
CA GLU A 2 29.79 -33.28 -47.48
C GLU A 2 29.04 -32.80 -46.23
N GLY A 3 28.42 -31.64 -46.38
CA GLY A 3 27.49 -31.10 -45.39
C GLY A 3 26.08 -31.53 -45.72
N ASN A 4 25.25 -31.68 -44.69
CA ASN A 4 23.80 -31.53 -44.77
C ASN A 4 23.30 -31.44 -43.31
N GLY A 5 22.56 -30.44 -42.84
CA GLY A 5 21.61 -29.60 -43.55
C GLY A 5 20.18 -30.03 -43.20
N ALA A 6 19.73 -29.78 -41.96
CA ALA A 6 18.31 -29.72 -41.61
C ALA A 6 18.13 -28.96 -40.29
N ALA A 7 18.37 -27.66 -40.32
CA ALA A 7 17.93 -26.77 -39.25
C ALA A 7 16.40 -26.69 -39.32
N ALA A 8 15.72 -27.42 -38.45
CA ALA A 8 14.28 -27.32 -38.28
C ALA A 8 13.93 -25.88 -37.92
N GLY A 9 13.29 -25.19 -38.86
CA GLY A 9 12.79 -23.83 -38.72
C GLY A 9 11.65 -23.76 -37.71
N GLY A 10 11.98 -23.77 -36.42
CA GLY A 10 11.09 -23.34 -35.36
C GLY A 10 11.40 -21.89 -35.05
N THR A 11 10.64 -20.95 -35.62
CA THR A 11 10.63 -19.58 -35.11
C THR A 11 10.12 -19.64 -33.67
N ARG A 12 11.05 -19.60 -32.69
CA ARG A 12 10.71 -19.42 -31.29
C ARG A 12 9.90 -18.13 -31.21
N ARG A 13 8.60 -18.25 -31.01
CA ARG A 13 7.73 -17.09 -30.82
C ARG A 13 8.29 -16.37 -29.58
N PRO A 14 8.73 -15.11 -29.69
CA PRO A 14 9.16 -14.39 -28.50
C PRO A 14 7.98 -14.35 -27.54
N TRP A 15 8.22 -14.69 -26.29
CA TRP A 15 7.21 -14.58 -25.24
C TRP A 15 6.78 -13.11 -25.15
N SER A 16 5.61 -12.77 -25.72
CA SER A 16 5.05 -11.42 -25.65
C SER A 16 4.42 -11.22 -24.29
N ILE A 17 5.25 -10.94 -23.29
CA ILE A 17 4.78 -10.37 -22.02
C ILE A 17 4.36 -8.93 -22.36
N CYS A 18 3.12 -8.75 -22.82
CA CYS A 18 2.56 -7.42 -22.96
C CYS A 18 2.38 -6.83 -21.55
N ARG A 19 3.22 -5.85 -21.20
CA ARG A 19 2.89 -4.91 -20.12
C ARG A 19 1.52 -4.34 -20.46
N GLN A 20 0.63 -4.22 -19.46
CA GLN A 20 -0.71 -3.67 -19.65
C GLN A 20 -0.65 -2.45 -20.57
N SER A 21 -1.36 -2.56 -21.70
CA SER A 21 -1.42 -1.56 -22.75
C SER A 21 -1.77 -0.20 -22.14
N ALA A 22 -1.06 0.84 -22.56
CA ALA A 22 -1.22 2.21 -22.12
C ALA A 22 -2.57 2.81 -22.58
N GLY A 23 -3.68 2.29 -22.07
CA GLY A 23 -4.99 2.93 -22.13
C GLY A 23 -5.18 3.81 -20.90
N ALA A 24 -5.33 5.12 -21.12
CA ALA A 24 -5.27 6.22 -20.15
C ALA A 24 -4.04 6.11 -19.20
N PRO A 25 -2.97 6.90 -19.43
CA PRO A 25 -1.74 6.68 -18.71
C PRO A 25 -2.02 6.85 -17.22
N LEU A 26 -1.52 5.94 -16.38
CA LEU A 26 -1.52 6.07 -14.91
C LEU A 26 -1.12 7.49 -14.46
N ALA A 27 -0.30 8.18 -15.27
CA ALA A 27 0.04 9.59 -15.13
C ALA A 27 -1.17 10.55 -15.20
N ALA A 28 -2.11 10.36 -16.13
CA ALA A 28 -3.34 11.17 -16.22
C ALA A 28 -4.25 10.94 -14.99
N ALA A 29 -4.39 9.69 -14.53
CA ALA A 29 -5.12 9.40 -13.30
C ALA A 29 -4.42 10.01 -12.06
N GLY A 30 -3.09 9.95 -12.00
CA GLY A 30 -2.28 10.57 -10.95
C GLY A 30 -2.44 12.10 -10.90
N SER A 31 -2.61 12.75 -12.05
CA SER A 31 -2.77 14.21 -12.15
C SER A 31 -4.06 14.75 -11.54
N MET A 32 -5.08 13.90 -11.36
CA MET A 32 -6.36 14.24 -10.70
C MET A 32 -6.48 13.66 -9.28
N SER A 33 -5.41 13.08 -8.74
CA SER A 33 -5.44 12.51 -7.39
C SER A 33 -5.48 13.60 -6.32
N ILE A 34 -6.05 13.27 -5.15
CA ILE A 34 -6.03 14.13 -3.95
C ILE A 34 -4.59 14.57 -3.64
N ARG A 35 -3.62 13.65 -3.76
CA ARG A 35 -2.20 13.94 -3.54
C ARG A 35 -1.66 14.99 -4.51
N ALA A 36 -1.94 14.86 -5.80
CA ALA A 36 -1.50 15.84 -6.80
C ALA A 36 -2.11 17.23 -6.58
N VAL A 37 -3.37 17.30 -6.15
CA VAL A 37 -4.01 18.57 -5.80
C VAL A 37 -3.35 19.19 -4.56
N LEU A 38 -3.09 18.40 -3.52
CA LEU A 38 -2.39 18.87 -2.31
C LEU A 38 -0.97 19.36 -2.62
N ASP A 39 -0.20 18.62 -3.42
CA ASP A 39 1.15 19.00 -3.82
C ASP A 39 1.15 20.35 -4.57
N ARG A 40 0.17 20.58 -5.44
CA ARG A 40 -0.02 21.85 -6.14
C ARG A 40 -0.39 23.00 -5.20
N VAL A 41 -1.24 22.74 -4.21
CA VAL A 41 -1.60 23.76 -3.21
C VAL A 41 -0.37 24.10 -2.36
N PHE A 42 0.36 23.11 -1.87
CA PHE A 42 1.56 23.32 -1.06
C PHE A 42 2.69 24.02 -1.82
N SER A 43 2.85 23.79 -3.13
CA SER A 43 3.86 24.48 -3.93
C SER A 43 3.60 25.99 -4.10
N ALA A 44 2.35 26.42 -3.92
CA ALA A 44 1.98 27.84 -3.93
C ALA A 44 2.08 28.51 -2.54
N VAL A 45 2.36 27.74 -1.48
CA VAL A 45 2.48 28.27 -0.12
C VAL A 45 3.92 28.77 0.11
N ASP A 46 4.04 30.03 0.54
CA ASP A 46 5.32 30.58 0.97
C ASP A 46 5.71 30.03 2.35
N ALA A 47 6.75 29.20 2.40
CA ALA A 47 7.27 28.60 3.61
C ALA A 47 7.93 29.61 4.57
N SER A 48 8.26 30.82 4.09
CA SER A 48 8.84 31.90 4.90
C SER A 48 7.77 32.80 5.56
N GLY A 49 6.50 32.57 5.23
CA GLY A 49 5.39 33.34 5.77
C GLY A 49 5.22 33.16 7.29
N PRO A 50 4.65 34.14 8.00
CA PRO A 50 4.47 34.08 9.45
C PRO A 50 3.37 33.11 9.91
N ARG A 51 2.62 32.50 8.97
CA ARG A 51 1.48 31.64 9.27
C ARG A 51 1.88 30.16 9.18
N PRO A 52 1.62 29.35 10.22
CA PRO A 52 1.88 27.91 10.15
C PRO A 52 0.94 27.24 9.15
N VAL A 53 1.48 26.29 8.39
CA VAL A 53 0.74 25.49 7.41
C VAL A 53 0.09 24.30 8.11
N LEU A 54 -1.24 24.18 8.02
CA LEU A 54 -1.99 23.06 8.58
C LEU A 54 -2.39 22.07 7.46
N ALA A 55 -1.77 20.88 7.45
CA ALA A 55 -1.99 19.87 6.43
C ALA A 55 -3.22 18.98 6.71
N ILE A 56 -4.43 19.51 6.51
CA ILE A 56 -5.71 18.80 6.76
C ILE A 56 -6.07 17.72 5.74
N GLY A 57 -5.40 17.72 4.57
CA GLY A 57 -5.69 16.77 3.49
C GLY A 57 -4.86 15.48 3.53
N ASN A 58 -3.94 15.35 4.50
CA ASN A 58 -3.10 14.17 4.60
C ASN A 58 -3.89 13.00 5.20
N GLY A 59 -4.06 11.93 4.41
CA GLY A 59 -4.76 10.72 4.85
C GLY A 59 -3.95 9.77 5.73
N ASP A 60 -2.65 10.06 5.94
CA ASP A 60 -1.80 9.29 6.84
C ASP A 60 -1.91 9.84 8.27
N PRO A 61 -2.54 9.09 9.20
CA PRO A 61 -2.70 9.54 10.58
C PRO A 61 -1.37 9.69 11.31
N THR A 62 -0.33 8.93 10.93
CA THR A 62 0.97 8.93 11.61
C THR A 62 1.76 10.22 11.42
N ALA A 63 1.36 11.07 10.46
CA ALA A 63 1.91 12.41 10.29
C ALA A 63 1.63 13.35 11.48
N SER A 64 0.67 12.99 12.33
CA SER A 64 0.35 13.72 13.56
C SER A 64 0.84 12.96 14.79
N ALA A 65 1.59 13.66 15.66
CA ALA A 65 2.25 13.04 16.81
C ALA A 65 1.29 12.40 17.84
N CYS A 66 0.01 12.75 17.78
CA CYS A 66 -1.04 12.20 18.62
C CYS A 66 -1.53 10.80 18.18
N PHE A 67 -1.23 10.37 16.95
CA PHE A 67 -1.59 9.03 16.47
C PHE A 67 -0.37 8.13 16.56
N ARG A 68 -0.20 7.49 17.72
CA ARG A 68 0.79 6.44 17.94
C ARG A 68 0.08 5.09 18.10
N PRO A 69 0.73 3.99 17.68
CA PRO A 69 0.27 2.66 18.05
C PRO A 69 0.12 2.57 19.58
N PRO A 70 -0.88 1.82 20.07
CA PRO A 70 -0.99 1.54 21.49
C PRO A 70 0.17 0.63 21.94
N LEU A 71 0.55 0.70 23.22
CA LEU A 71 1.70 -0.04 23.77
C LEU A 71 1.60 -1.55 23.48
N GLU A 72 0.39 -2.10 23.59
CA GLU A 72 0.10 -3.51 23.36
C GLU A 72 0.46 -3.94 21.92
N ALA A 73 0.27 -3.05 20.94
CA ALA A 73 0.65 -3.32 19.55
C ALA A 73 2.18 -3.33 19.38
N GLU A 74 2.89 -2.42 20.07
CA GLU A 74 4.36 -2.38 20.05
C GLU A 74 4.96 -3.63 20.71
N GLU A 75 4.44 -4.02 21.87
CA GLU A 75 4.86 -5.21 22.60
C GLU A 75 4.61 -6.50 21.81
N ALA A 76 3.45 -6.60 21.13
CA ALA A 76 3.14 -7.74 20.28
C ALA A 76 4.16 -7.91 19.14
N VAL A 77 4.63 -6.81 18.54
CA VAL A 77 5.69 -6.85 17.51
C VAL A 77 7.01 -7.33 18.11
N VAL A 78 7.39 -6.82 19.28
CA VAL A 78 8.62 -7.26 19.97
C VAL A 78 8.58 -8.75 20.31
N GLU A 79 7.46 -9.24 20.81
CA GLU A 79 7.28 -10.66 21.13
C GLU A 79 7.27 -11.54 19.88
N ALA A 80 6.62 -11.09 18.80
CA ALA A 80 6.65 -11.81 17.52
C ALA A 80 8.08 -11.97 16.98
N LEU A 81 8.92 -10.94 17.12
CA LEU A 81 10.34 -10.96 16.72
C LEU A 81 11.17 -11.89 17.61
N ARG A 82 11.01 -11.81 18.94
CA ARG A 82 11.75 -12.63 19.91
C ARG A 82 11.38 -14.11 19.82
N SER A 83 10.11 -14.41 19.59
CA SER A 83 9.63 -15.79 19.49
C SER A 83 10.13 -16.53 18.24
N ARG A 84 10.54 -15.81 17.18
CA ARG A 84 10.99 -16.36 15.87
C ARG A 84 9.95 -17.24 15.17
N LYS A 85 8.72 -17.32 15.69
CA LYS A 85 7.64 -18.19 15.19
C LYS A 85 7.01 -17.69 13.88
N HIS A 86 7.19 -16.40 13.57
CA HIS A 86 6.53 -15.73 12.44
C HIS A 86 7.48 -15.42 11.27
N ASN A 87 8.66 -16.04 11.22
CA ASN A 87 9.67 -15.76 10.20
C ASN A 87 9.49 -16.57 8.90
N GLY A 88 8.58 -17.55 8.89
CA GLY A 88 8.27 -18.36 7.71
C GLY A 88 7.29 -17.66 6.76
N TYR A 89 7.04 -18.27 5.61
CA TYR A 89 5.99 -17.81 4.71
C TYR A 89 4.61 -17.98 5.34
N SER A 90 3.80 -16.93 5.27
CA SER A 90 2.38 -16.99 5.62
C SER A 90 1.58 -17.73 4.53
N PRO A 91 0.46 -18.40 4.87
CA PRO A 91 -0.55 -18.78 3.90
C PRO A 91 -1.01 -17.58 3.07
N CYS A 92 -1.53 -17.83 1.86
CA CYS A 92 -2.00 -16.77 0.94
C CYS A 92 -3.09 -15.87 1.54
N VAL A 93 -3.81 -16.35 2.56
CA VAL A 93 -4.88 -15.62 3.26
C VAL A 93 -4.41 -14.90 4.53
N GLY A 94 -3.12 -15.02 4.89
CA GLY A 94 -2.60 -14.51 6.17
C GLY A 94 -2.64 -15.56 7.29
N VAL A 95 -1.86 -15.32 8.35
CA VAL A 95 -1.91 -16.11 9.58
C VAL A 95 -3.12 -15.62 10.41
N GLY A 96 -4.04 -16.54 10.76
CA GLY A 96 -5.14 -16.23 11.67
C GLY A 96 -6.46 -15.76 11.04
N THR A 97 -6.72 -16.02 9.75
CA THR A 97 -8.09 -15.94 9.23
C THR A 97 -8.87 -17.21 9.61
N PRO A 98 -9.82 -17.18 10.56
CA PRO A 98 -10.82 -18.23 10.62
C PRO A 98 -11.75 -18.02 9.42
N VAL A 99 -11.85 -19.01 8.52
CA VAL A 99 -12.85 -19.02 7.42
C VAL A 99 -14.29 -19.18 7.96
N SER A 100 -14.49 -19.06 9.28
CA SER A 100 -15.78 -19.18 9.96
C SER A 100 -15.73 -18.45 11.30
N SER A 101 -16.11 -17.18 11.31
CA SER A 101 -16.73 -16.55 12.48
C SER A 101 -17.41 -15.24 12.04
N PRO A 102 -18.75 -15.22 11.85
CA PRO A 102 -19.51 -13.98 11.81
C PRO A 102 -19.79 -13.57 13.27
N ALA A 103 -18.94 -12.73 13.85
CA ALA A 103 -19.25 -12.03 15.10
C ALA A 103 -19.36 -10.53 14.82
N PRO A 104 -20.45 -9.87 15.26
CA PRO A 104 -20.76 -8.51 14.86
C PRO A 104 -19.81 -7.53 15.54
N VAL A 105 -19.16 -6.68 14.74
CA VAL A 105 -18.57 -5.45 15.25
C VAL A 105 -19.61 -4.35 15.02
N LEU A 106 -19.83 -3.55 16.07
CA LEU A 106 -20.84 -2.50 16.29
C LEU A 106 -22.13 -3.00 17.00
N PRO A 107 -22.53 -2.39 18.12
CA PRO A 107 -22.53 -0.94 18.33
C PRO A 107 -21.91 -0.46 19.65
N LEU A 108 -21.26 0.70 19.63
CA LEU A 108 -21.08 1.54 20.83
C LEU A 108 -21.32 3.01 20.45
N VAL A 109 -22.54 3.27 20.00
CA VAL A 109 -23.15 4.61 20.06
C VAL A 109 -24.10 4.58 21.26
N SER A 110 -23.61 5.02 22.41
CA SER A 110 -24.32 5.95 23.31
C SER A 110 -23.57 6.07 24.64
N LEU A 111 -23.61 7.30 25.17
CA LEU A 111 -23.29 7.69 26.54
C LEU A 111 -21.82 7.99 26.83
N ILE A 112 -21.45 9.27 26.70
CA ILE A 112 -21.20 10.14 27.86
C ILE A 112 -21.58 11.57 27.47
N HIS A 113 -22.53 12.13 28.22
CA HIS A 113 -22.77 13.55 28.31
C HIS A 113 -21.54 14.22 28.95
N TYR A 114 -20.96 15.20 28.27
CA TYR A 114 -20.70 16.54 28.82
C TYR A 114 -20.55 17.54 27.68
#